data_AF-A0A8H4M6N2-F1
#
_entry.id   AF-A0A8H4M6N2-F1
#
_cell.length_a   1.000
_cell.length_b   1.000
_cell.length_c   1.000
_cell.angle_alpha   90.00
_cell.angle_beta   90.00
_cell.angle_gamma   90.00
#
_symmetry.space_group_name_H-M   'P 1'
#
loop_
_entity.id
_entity.type
_entity.pdbx_description
1 polymer ?
#
loop_
_entity_poly.entity_id
_entity_poly.type
_entity_poly.pdbx_seq_one_letter_code
_entity_poly.pdbx_strand_id
1 'polypeptide(L)'
;MRLDHSNPQPFYHYFNNTWTPIRSSTDITRNPSTSNLHQPHTRNIARIRLTTWNIDFQTPLGRERMAAALEYLSHQHSIQPDDETPSIIFLQEMVESDLQLIQESAWIQEKFFITDTSSDHWRGSYGTTTMIDKQLVVRGVFRVPYSNSRMERDALFVDVDVGPPGAEDGGILRLCNTHLESLVSHPPRRPVQLRLASSFMHASGPEDEGMYTPPTPHAAILAGDLNAFAPEDGSAPEECSLRDAFLVLGGREGSEESFTWGQQVPDWMRERFGCSRMDKVLYCGGVEAKSLRRIGEGVTVTVTFQGDQSESEDEDFSHEEVWVTDHLGLQGEFEILSSSC
;
A
#
# COMPACT_ATOMS: atom_id res chain seq x y z
N MET A 1 18.61 9.49 -4.39
CA MET A 1 18.13 8.35 -3.58
C MET A 1 19.22 7.29 -3.53
N ARG A 2 19.55 6.77 -2.36
CA ARG A 2 20.59 5.76 -2.15
C ARG A 2 19.98 4.36 -2.16
N LEU A 3 20.53 3.47 -2.98
CA LEU A 3 20.01 2.11 -3.14
C LEU A 3 20.28 1.27 -1.89
N ASP A 4 19.36 0.37 -1.53
CA ASP A 4 19.38 -0.56 -0.40
C ASP A 4 19.49 0.07 1.00
N HIS A 5 19.44 1.40 1.08
CA HIS A 5 19.44 2.15 2.34
C HIS A 5 18.12 2.91 2.51
N SER A 6 17.78 3.24 3.75
CA SER A 6 16.65 4.10 4.09
C SER A 6 16.86 5.53 3.58
N ASN A 7 15.89 6.03 2.82
CA ASN A 7 15.83 7.41 2.33
C ASN A 7 14.60 8.09 2.94
N PRO A 8 14.75 8.93 3.97
CA PRO A 8 13.64 9.67 4.55
C PRO A 8 12.94 10.55 3.51
N GLN A 9 11.61 10.62 3.56
CA GLN A 9 10.81 11.55 2.79
C GLN A 9 9.72 12.19 3.65
N PRO A 10 9.18 13.36 3.28
CA PRO A 10 8.01 13.90 3.95
C PRO A 10 6.78 13.02 3.69
N PHE A 11 5.77 13.21 4.53
CA PHE A 11 4.38 12.89 4.24
C PHE A 11 3.55 14.18 4.24
N TYR A 12 2.29 14.13 3.87
CA TYR A 12 1.50 15.32 3.58
C TYR A 12 0.16 15.29 4.30
N HIS A 13 -0.22 16.47 4.79
CA HIS A 13 -1.50 16.71 5.42
C HIS A 13 -2.27 17.78 4.68
N TYR A 14 -3.54 17.51 4.37
CA TYR A 14 -4.41 18.51 3.78
C TYR A 14 -5.03 19.40 4.85
N PHE A 15 -4.75 20.70 4.76
CA PHE A 15 -5.31 21.71 5.66
C PHE A 15 -5.31 23.07 4.98
N ASN A 16 -6.30 23.93 5.28
CA ASN A 16 -6.45 25.25 4.64
C ASN A 16 -6.36 25.19 3.09
N ASN A 17 -7.04 24.21 2.50
CA ASN A 17 -7.08 23.97 1.05
C ASN A 17 -5.70 23.71 0.41
N THR A 18 -4.73 23.20 1.17
CA THR A 18 -3.41 22.87 0.63
C THR A 18 -2.80 21.63 1.28
N TRP A 19 -2.07 20.84 0.49
CA TRP A 19 -1.26 19.72 0.98
C TRP A 19 0.07 20.25 1.50
N THR A 20 0.28 20.15 2.81
CA THR A 20 1.48 20.65 3.48
C THR A 20 2.43 19.50 3.83
N PRO A 21 3.72 19.57 3.47
CA PRO A 21 4.69 18.53 3.83
C PRO A 21 5.02 18.56 5.32
N ILE A 22 5.14 17.37 5.91
CA ILE A 22 5.52 17.10 7.30
C ILE A 22 6.73 16.18 7.26
N ARG A 23 7.85 16.60 7.88
CA ARG A 23 9.11 15.83 7.88
C ARG A 23 9.35 15.09 9.18
N SER A 24 8.69 15.51 10.25
CA SER A 24 8.74 14.87 11.56
C SER A 24 7.42 15.06 12.29
N SER A 25 7.13 14.20 13.25
CA SER A 25 6.00 14.38 14.17
C SER A 25 6.04 15.74 14.89
N THR A 26 7.22 16.32 15.08
CA THR A 26 7.38 17.64 15.69
C THR A 26 6.99 18.80 14.77
N ASP A 27 7.00 18.61 13.45
CA ASP A 27 6.52 19.62 12.50
C ASP A 27 4.99 19.77 12.54
N ILE A 28 4.28 18.73 13.01
CA ILE A 28 2.83 18.78 13.28
C ILE A 28 2.56 19.73 14.46
N THR A 29 3.45 19.83 15.44
CA THR A 29 3.26 20.65 16.66
C THR A 29 3.52 22.14 16.42
N ARG A 30 4.46 22.45 15.53
CA ARG A 30 4.96 23.83 15.29
C ARG A 30 4.02 24.70 14.47
N ASN A 31 3.09 24.10 13.74
CA ASN A 31 2.06 24.86 13.04
C ASN A 31 0.89 25.12 14.03
N PRO A 32 0.65 26.38 14.45
CA PRO A 32 -0.46 26.68 15.37
C PRO A 32 -1.84 26.31 14.81
N SER A 33 -1.93 26.17 13.48
CA SER A 33 -3.10 25.74 12.71
C SER A 33 -3.36 24.23 12.73
N THR A 34 -2.34 23.40 13.03
CA THR A 34 -2.45 21.93 13.14
C THR A 34 -2.63 21.47 14.59
N SER A 35 -2.89 22.40 15.51
CA SER A 35 -3.11 22.13 16.94
C SER A 35 -4.27 21.17 17.23
N ASN A 36 -5.23 21.02 16.31
CA ASN A 36 -6.30 20.00 16.40
C ASN A 36 -5.87 18.59 15.93
N LEU A 37 -4.73 18.42 15.25
CA LEU A 37 -4.12 17.10 14.98
C LEU A 37 -3.39 16.53 16.20
N HIS A 38 -3.13 17.37 17.19
CA HIS A 38 -2.78 16.95 18.54
C HIS A 38 -4.02 16.70 19.39
N GLN A 39 -4.93 15.85 18.92
CA GLN A 39 -5.46 14.98 19.96
C GLN A 39 -4.27 14.11 20.37
N PRO A 40 -3.68 14.28 21.58
CA PRO A 40 -2.77 13.27 22.09
C PRO A 40 -3.48 11.94 21.87
N HIS A 41 -2.77 10.87 21.47
CA HIS A 41 -3.36 9.53 21.39
C HIS A 41 -4.21 9.33 22.66
N THR A 42 -5.52 9.50 22.57
CA THR A 42 -6.43 9.38 23.71
C THR A 42 -6.89 7.93 23.83
N ARG A 43 -6.69 7.18 22.74
CA ARG A 43 -7.09 5.81 22.54
C ARG A 43 -5.85 4.96 22.28
N ASN A 44 -5.81 3.84 22.96
CA ASN A 44 -4.84 2.78 22.70
C ASN A 44 -5.17 2.15 21.35
N ILE A 45 -4.22 2.18 20.40
CA ILE A 45 -4.41 1.55 19.09
C ILE A 45 -4.17 0.04 19.26
N ALA A 46 -5.25 -0.69 19.52
CA ALA A 46 -5.18 -2.15 19.66
C ALA A 46 -5.31 -2.89 18.32
N ARG A 47 -5.90 -2.23 17.31
CA ARG A 47 -6.16 -2.81 16.00
C ARG A 47 -5.93 -1.81 14.89
N ILE A 48 -5.52 -2.32 13.74
CA ILE A 48 -5.49 -1.56 12.50
C ILE A 48 -6.11 -2.37 11.37
N ARG A 49 -6.58 -1.65 10.36
CA ARG A 49 -7.02 -2.22 9.09
C ARG A 49 -6.03 -1.85 8.01
N LEU A 50 -5.54 -2.83 7.27
CA LEU A 50 -4.64 -2.62 6.14
C LEU A 50 -5.31 -3.08 4.86
N THR A 51 -5.39 -2.19 3.89
CA THR A 51 -5.81 -2.48 2.51
C THR A 51 -4.59 -2.38 1.60
N THR A 52 -4.44 -3.30 0.66
CA THR A 52 -3.44 -3.21 -0.41
C THR A 52 -4.07 -3.52 -1.77
N TRP A 53 -3.70 -2.75 -2.80
CA TRP A 53 -4.24 -2.94 -4.14
C TRP A 53 -3.29 -2.40 -5.22
N ASN A 54 -2.92 -3.25 -6.18
CA ASN A 54 -2.30 -2.82 -7.43
C ASN A 54 -3.40 -2.25 -8.36
N ILE A 55 -3.22 -1.01 -8.84
CA ILE A 55 -4.22 -0.27 -9.62
C ILE A 55 -4.03 -0.40 -11.13
N ASP A 56 -2.98 -1.10 -11.59
CA ASP A 56 -2.66 -1.32 -13.01
C ASP A 56 -2.51 0.00 -13.78
N PHE A 57 -1.29 0.49 -13.95
CA PHE A 57 -1.07 1.69 -14.76
C PHE A 57 -1.05 1.41 -16.27
N GLN A 58 -1.02 0.13 -16.67
CA GLN A 58 -0.75 -0.27 -18.04
C GLN A 58 -2.01 -0.28 -18.90
N THR A 59 -3.16 -0.63 -18.32
CA THR A 59 -4.41 -0.68 -19.09
C THR A 59 -4.88 0.75 -19.47
N PRO A 60 -5.51 0.97 -20.64
CA PRO A 60 -6.02 2.29 -21.06
C PRO A 60 -7.17 2.82 -20.18
N LEU A 61 -7.36 4.15 -20.09
CA LEU A 61 -8.38 4.80 -19.25
C LEU A 61 -8.02 4.85 -17.75
N GLY A 62 -6.72 4.99 -17.46
CA GLY A 62 -6.21 4.96 -16.09
C GLY A 62 -6.88 5.96 -15.14
N ARG A 63 -7.21 7.19 -15.61
CA ARG A 63 -7.84 8.21 -14.76
C ARG A 63 -9.27 7.81 -14.38
N GLU A 64 -10.06 7.34 -15.33
CA GLU A 64 -11.44 6.88 -15.11
C GLU A 64 -11.48 5.66 -14.18
N ARG A 65 -10.60 4.69 -14.44
CA ARG A 65 -10.44 3.51 -13.58
C ARG A 65 -10.05 3.88 -12.16
N MET A 66 -9.05 4.74 -11.99
CA MET A 66 -8.60 5.18 -10.68
C MET A 66 -9.71 5.93 -9.93
N ALA A 67 -10.48 6.77 -10.60
CA ALA A 67 -11.61 7.46 -9.99
C ALA A 67 -12.66 6.46 -9.45
N ALA A 68 -13.02 5.45 -10.25
CA ALA A 68 -13.93 4.39 -9.83
C ALA A 68 -13.34 3.51 -8.70
N ALA A 69 -12.03 3.23 -8.72
CA ALA A 69 -11.34 2.54 -7.64
C ALA A 69 -11.38 3.33 -6.32
N LEU A 70 -11.17 4.66 -6.36
CA LEU A 70 -11.30 5.53 -5.20
C LEU A 70 -12.73 5.62 -4.67
N GLU A 71 -13.73 5.63 -5.55
CA GLU A 71 -15.14 5.58 -5.16
C GLU A 71 -15.45 4.26 -4.45
N TYR A 72 -14.99 3.12 -4.99
CA TYR A 72 -15.12 1.82 -4.36
C TYR A 72 -14.47 1.80 -2.96
N LEU A 73 -13.24 2.30 -2.82
CA LEU A 73 -12.54 2.37 -1.53
C LEU A 73 -13.26 3.28 -0.53
N SER A 74 -13.79 4.43 -0.99
CA SER A 74 -14.60 5.34 -0.19
C SER A 74 -15.86 4.66 0.35
N HIS A 75 -16.55 3.90 -0.51
CA HIS A 75 -17.73 3.14 -0.12
C HIS A 75 -17.37 2.03 0.89
N GLN A 76 -16.31 1.26 0.63
CA GLN A 76 -15.80 0.24 1.56
C GLN A 76 -15.45 0.82 2.92
N HIS A 77 -14.93 2.04 2.97
CA HIS A 77 -14.63 2.73 4.21
C HIS A 77 -15.90 3.27 4.91
N SER A 78 -16.89 3.73 4.16
CA SER A 78 -18.12 4.34 4.70
C SER A 78 -19.11 3.33 5.29
N ILE A 79 -19.16 2.10 4.77
CA ILE A 79 -20.11 1.06 5.23
C ILE A 79 -19.61 0.29 6.46
N GLN A 80 -18.40 0.60 6.95
CA GLN A 80 -17.83 -0.15 8.06
C GLN A 80 -18.35 0.40 9.39
N PRO A 81 -18.86 -0.48 10.28
CA PRO A 81 -19.59 -0.07 11.48
C PRO A 81 -18.69 0.54 12.56
N ASP A 82 -17.38 0.29 12.52
CA ASP A 82 -16.43 0.75 13.54
C ASP A 82 -15.55 1.88 12.99
N ASP A 83 -15.93 3.13 13.30
CA ASP A 83 -15.11 4.35 13.13
C ASP A 83 -13.88 4.35 14.07
N GLU A 84 -13.68 3.29 14.86
CA GLU A 84 -12.61 3.18 15.85
C GLU A 84 -11.34 2.47 15.35
N THR A 85 -11.41 1.70 14.26
CA THR A 85 -10.22 0.98 13.74
C THR A 85 -9.55 1.81 12.64
N PRO A 86 -8.35 2.38 12.87
CA PRO A 86 -7.68 3.20 11.87
C PRO A 86 -7.34 2.39 10.61
N SER A 87 -7.48 3.04 9.46
CA SER A 87 -7.24 2.42 8.16
C SER A 87 -5.91 2.86 7.55
N ILE A 88 -5.19 1.93 6.92
CA ILE A 88 -4.03 2.20 6.08
C ILE A 88 -4.31 1.60 4.71
N ILE A 89 -3.98 2.31 3.65
CA ILE A 89 -4.20 1.86 2.28
C ILE A 89 -2.88 1.97 1.51
N PHE A 90 -2.42 0.84 1.00
CA PHE A 90 -1.27 0.71 0.13
C PHE A 90 -1.75 0.60 -1.31
N LEU A 91 -1.24 1.48 -2.17
CA LEU A 91 -1.46 1.36 -3.61
C LEU A 91 -0.12 1.18 -4.33
N GLN A 92 -0.15 0.33 -5.35
CA GLN A 92 0.97 0.07 -6.26
C GLN A 92 0.56 0.42 -7.68
N GLU A 93 1.54 0.56 -8.58
CA GLU A 93 1.31 0.95 -9.98
C GLU A 93 0.61 2.30 -10.12
N MET A 94 1.01 3.25 -9.28
CA MET A 94 0.46 4.60 -9.30
C MET A 94 1.18 5.44 -10.34
N VAL A 95 0.47 6.29 -11.07
CA VAL A 95 1.03 7.35 -11.91
C VAL A 95 0.64 8.75 -11.38
N GLU A 96 1.23 9.80 -11.96
CA GLU A 96 1.00 11.18 -11.48
C GLU A 96 -0.47 11.61 -11.51
N SER A 97 -1.23 11.21 -12.53
CA SER A 97 -2.67 11.50 -12.61
C SER A 97 -3.46 10.89 -11.47
N ASP A 98 -3.01 9.76 -10.93
CA ASP A 98 -3.67 9.08 -9.82
C ASP A 98 -3.38 9.80 -8.50
N LEU A 99 -2.15 10.29 -8.34
CA LEU A 99 -1.80 11.16 -7.21
C LEU A 99 -2.62 12.45 -7.22
N GLN A 100 -2.93 13.00 -8.39
CA GLN A 100 -3.84 14.16 -8.50
C GLN A 100 -5.25 13.81 -8.03
N LEU A 101 -5.81 12.68 -8.48
CA LEU A 101 -7.14 12.22 -8.02
C LEU A 101 -7.19 11.98 -6.51
N ILE A 102 -6.14 11.40 -5.93
CA ILE A 102 -6.00 11.21 -4.49
C ILE A 102 -6.01 12.57 -3.78
N GLN A 103 -5.24 13.54 -4.29
CA GLN A 103 -5.16 14.88 -3.71
C GLN A 103 -6.46 15.67 -3.81
N GLU A 104 -7.28 15.42 -4.84
CA GLU A 104 -8.56 16.09 -5.11
C GLU A 104 -9.74 15.46 -4.33
N SER A 105 -9.57 14.22 -3.84
CA SER A 105 -10.63 13.46 -3.17
C SER A 105 -10.93 13.96 -1.77
N ALA A 106 -12.14 14.48 -1.56
CA ALA A 106 -12.55 15.08 -0.28
C ALA A 106 -12.44 14.12 0.93
N TRP A 107 -12.84 12.86 0.78
CA TRP A 107 -12.77 11.88 1.87
C TRP A 107 -11.31 11.55 2.26
N ILE A 108 -10.38 11.60 1.30
CA ILE A 108 -8.95 11.43 1.53
C ILE A 108 -8.39 12.65 2.25
N GLN A 109 -8.65 13.84 1.72
CA GLN A 109 -8.28 15.12 2.33
C GLN A 109 -8.74 15.21 3.78
N GLU A 110 -9.94 14.72 4.10
CA GLU A 110 -10.51 14.71 5.44
C GLU A 110 -9.81 13.69 6.34
N LYS A 111 -9.72 12.42 5.91
CA LYS A 111 -9.41 11.29 6.80
C LYS A 111 -7.96 10.81 6.78
N PHE A 112 -7.19 11.14 5.74
CA PHE A 112 -5.87 10.54 5.53
C PHE A 112 -4.75 11.58 5.43
N PHE A 113 -3.59 11.21 5.96
CA PHE A 113 -2.30 11.67 5.46
C PHE A 113 -1.95 10.87 4.20
N ILE A 114 -1.13 11.45 3.31
CA ILE A 114 -0.61 10.76 2.12
C ILE A 114 0.92 10.85 2.08
N THR A 115 1.59 9.83 1.55
CA THR A 115 3.07 9.83 1.46
C THR A 115 3.59 10.62 0.26
N ASP A 116 2.80 10.75 -0.80
CA ASP A 116 3.25 11.32 -2.07
C ASP A 116 2.18 12.25 -2.67
N THR A 117 2.57 13.50 -2.99
CA THR A 117 1.78 14.46 -3.78
C THR A 117 2.25 14.57 -5.23
N SER A 118 3.42 14.00 -5.53
CA SER A 118 4.09 13.99 -6.83
C SER A 118 4.94 12.72 -6.95
N SER A 119 5.45 12.46 -8.16
CA SER A 119 6.34 11.34 -8.47
C SER A 119 7.81 11.57 -8.04
N ASP A 120 8.12 12.69 -7.38
CA ASP A 120 9.51 13.12 -7.10
C ASP A 120 10.33 12.12 -6.26
N HIS A 121 9.64 11.29 -5.46
CA HIS A 121 10.26 10.25 -4.64
C HIS A 121 10.23 8.87 -5.31
N TRP A 122 9.66 8.74 -6.49
CA TRP A 122 9.71 7.50 -7.26
C TRP A 122 10.98 7.46 -8.09
N ARG A 123 11.45 6.25 -8.37
CA ARG A 123 12.59 6.05 -9.28
C ARG A 123 12.17 5.89 -10.74
N GLY A 124 10.94 5.45 -10.98
CA GLY A 124 10.42 5.20 -12.31
C GLY A 124 9.19 6.02 -12.65
N SER A 125 8.60 5.73 -13.81
CA SER A 125 7.40 6.42 -14.32
C SER A 125 6.12 6.08 -13.56
N TYR A 126 6.18 5.12 -12.63
CA TYR A 126 5.12 4.71 -11.73
C TYR A 126 5.73 4.34 -10.38
N GLY A 127 4.90 4.24 -9.33
CA GLY A 127 5.40 3.91 -8.00
C GLY A 127 4.34 3.43 -7.02
N THR A 128 4.67 3.54 -5.74
CA THR A 128 3.79 3.20 -4.62
C THR A 128 3.39 4.47 -3.86
N THR A 129 2.19 4.50 -3.30
CA THR A 129 1.76 5.53 -2.34
C THR A 129 1.02 4.89 -1.18
N THR A 130 1.06 5.53 -0.01
CA THR A 130 0.36 5.07 1.18
C THR A 130 -0.54 6.18 1.71
N MET A 131 -1.80 5.83 1.95
CA MET A 131 -2.73 6.67 2.71
C MET A 131 -2.79 6.17 4.15
N ILE A 132 -2.68 7.08 5.12
CA ILE A 132 -2.57 6.77 6.54
C ILE A 132 -3.67 7.52 7.29
N ASP A 133 -4.57 6.80 7.97
CA ASP A 133 -5.65 7.41 8.75
C ASP A 133 -5.09 8.39 9.78
N LYS A 134 -5.68 9.60 9.84
CA LYS A 134 -5.22 10.68 10.72
C LYS A 134 -5.40 10.40 12.21
N GLN A 135 -6.10 9.32 12.58
CA GLN A 135 -6.13 8.79 13.94
C GLN A 135 -4.76 8.23 14.39
N LEU A 136 -3.86 7.92 13.45
CA LEU A 136 -2.53 7.40 13.72
C LEU A 136 -1.50 8.54 13.80
N VAL A 137 -0.57 8.45 14.75
CA VAL A 137 0.58 9.36 14.82
C VAL A 137 1.71 8.79 13.97
N VAL A 138 2.01 9.46 12.85
CA VAL A 138 3.14 9.10 11.98
C VAL A 138 4.45 9.56 12.61
N ARG A 139 5.37 8.62 12.80
CA ARG A 139 6.72 8.86 13.35
C ARG A 139 7.75 9.13 12.26
N GLY A 140 7.58 8.53 11.09
CA GLY A 140 8.48 8.72 9.96
C GLY A 140 8.03 7.99 8.71
N VAL A 141 8.51 8.45 7.56
CA VAL A 141 8.32 7.82 6.25
C VAL A 141 9.66 7.75 5.54
N PHE A 142 9.98 6.61 4.96
CA PHE A 142 11.23 6.43 4.21
C PHE A 142 11.07 5.39 3.10
N ARG A 143 11.85 5.51 2.03
CA ARG A 143 11.93 4.53 0.94
C ARG A 143 13.25 3.78 0.96
N VAL A 144 13.20 2.49 0.66
CA VAL A 144 14.36 1.62 0.44
C VAL A 144 14.33 1.16 -1.01
N PRO A 145 15.13 1.76 -1.90
CA PRO A 145 15.09 1.44 -3.31
C PRO A 145 15.97 0.24 -3.59
N TYR A 146 15.42 -0.79 -4.22
CA TYR A 146 16.17 -2.02 -4.44
C TYR A 146 17.24 -1.81 -5.52
N SER A 147 18.51 -2.02 -5.17
CA SER A 147 19.62 -1.93 -6.12
C SER A 147 19.53 -3.00 -7.20
N ASN A 148 18.99 -4.16 -6.84
CA ASN A 148 18.79 -5.27 -7.75
C ASN A 148 17.49 -5.13 -8.57
N SER A 149 16.79 -4.00 -8.57
CA SER A 149 15.61 -3.86 -9.41
C SER A 149 15.95 -3.44 -10.84
N ARG A 150 15.25 -4.00 -11.84
CA ARG A 150 15.28 -3.53 -13.24
C ARG A 150 14.07 -2.66 -13.61
N MET A 151 13.07 -2.65 -12.75
CA MET A 151 11.82 -1.92 -12.90
C MET A 151 11.70 -0.80 -11.86
N GLU A 152 12.82 -0.33 -11.33
CA GLU A 152 12.89 0.83 -10.43
C GLU A 152 12.08 0.66 -9.13
N ARG A 153 11.96 -0.59 -8.66
CA ARG A 153 11.18 -0.96 -7.48
C ARG A 153 11.83 -0.49 -6.17
N ASP A 154 10.97 -0.27 -5.17
CA ASP A 154 11.34 0.07 -3.80
C ASP A 154 10.38 -0.54 -2.76
N ALA A 155 10.75 -0.40 -1.49
CA ALA A 155 9.85 -0.53 -0.36
C ALA A 155 9.60 0.86 0.26
N LEU A 156 8.34 1.26 0.34
CA LEU A 156 7.88 2.46 1.03
C LEU A 156 7.47 2.09 2.46
N PHE A 157 8.20 2.62 3.44
CA PHE A 157 7.96 2.39 4.85
C PHE A 157 7.27 3.58 5.51
N VAL A 158 6.32 3.27 6.39
CA VAL A 158 5.66 4.21 7.29
C VAL A 158 5.74 3.66 8.70
N ASP A 159 6.31 4.44 9.62
CA ASP A 159 6.31 4.12 11.04
C ASP A 159 5.17 4.88 11.73
N VAL A 160 4.29 4.16 12.41
CA VAL A 160 3.21 4.75 13.24
C VAL A 160 3.37 4.37 14.69
N ASP A 161 2.98 5.29 15.58
CA ASP A 161 2.95 5.06 17.02
C ASP A 161 1.76 4.19 17.38
N VAL A 162 2.03 3.10 18.10
CA VAL A 162 1.03 2.16 18.63
C VAL A 162 1.25 1.89 20.12
N GLY A 163 2.07 2.74 20.76
CA GLY A 163 2.27 2.70 22.20
C GLY A 163 1.07 3.21 22.98
N PRO A 164 1.00 2.88 24.28
CA PRO A 164 -0.01 3.47 25.14
C PRO A 164 0.15 5.01 25.18
N PRO A 165 -0.96 5.75 25.28
CA PRO A 165 -0.97 7.20 25.42
C PRO A 165 0.07 7.74 26.42
N GLY A 166 0.96 8.62 25.96
CA GLY A 166 1.92 9.30 26.83
C GLY A 166 3.16 8.49 27.21
N ALA A 167 3.35 7.28 26.68
CA ALA A 167 4.63 6.58 26.78
C ALA A 167 5.67 7.25 25.86
N GLU A 168 6.82 7.65 26.42
CA GLU A 168 7.90 8.27 25.65
C GLU A 168 8.54 7.31 24.64
N ASP A 169 8.53 6.00 24.95
CA ASP A 169 8.99 4.89 24.10
C ASP A 169 7.81 4.03 23.60
N GLY A 170 6.77 4.69 23.07
CA GLY A 170 5.64 3.99 22.45
C GLY A 170 6.10 2.96 21.41
N GLY A 171 5.46 1.79 21.39
CA GLY A 171 5.77 0.75 20.41
C GLY A 171 5.54 1.26 18.99
N ILE A 172 6.46 0.98 18.07
CA ILE A 172 6.32 1.37 16.66
C ILE A 172 5.75 0.20 15.86
N LEU A 173 4.70 0.47 15.09
CA LEU A 173 4.27 -0.42 14.02
C LEU A 173 4.85 0.08 12.70
N ARG A 174 5.72 -0.73 12.10
CA ARG A 174 6.32 -0.44 10.79
C ARG A 174 5.49 -1.06 9.67
N LEU A 175 5.06 -0.23 8.73
CA LEU A 175 4.22 -0.59 7.61
C LEU A 175 5.07 -0.51 6.34
N CYS A 176 5.04 -1.52 5.47
CA CYS A 176 5.84 -1.58 4.25
C CYS A 176 4.97 -1.86 3.03
N ASN A 177 4.77 -0.83 2.20
CA ASN A 177 4.15 -0.93 0.88
C ASN A 177 5.24 -1.21 -0.16
N THR A 178 5.16 -2.32 -0.88
CA THR A 178 6.13 -2.63 -1.93
C THR A 178 5.49 -3.29 -3.14
N HIS A 179 6.07 -3.06 -4.31
CA HIS A 179 5.77 -3.83 -5.52
C HIS A 179 7.09 -4.47 -5.98
N LEU A 180 7.20 -5.79 -5.85
CA LEU A 180 8.41 -6.52 -6.21
C LEU A 180 8.59 -6.69 -7.73
N GLU A 181 9.73 -7.22 -8.16
CA GLU A 181 10.02 -7.41 -9.59
C GLU A 181 8.99 -8.32 -10.29
N SER A 182 8.32 -7.82 -11.33
CA SER A 182 7.19 -8.54 -11.95
C SER A 182 7.58 -9.82 -12.66
N LEU A 183 8.62 -9.76 -13.49
CA LEU A 183 8.97 -10.88 -14.36
C LEU A 183 9.94 -11.85 -13.68
N VAL A 184 9.78 -13.13 -14.01
CA VAL A 184 10.76 -14.17 -13.66
C VAL A 184 12.14 -13.74 -14.14
N SER A 185 13.15 -13.94 -13.29
CA SER A 185 14.52 -13.54 -13.57
C SER A 185 15.51 -14.59 -13.09
N HIS A 186 16.64 -14.69 -13.80
CA HIS A 186 17.78 -15.52 -13.42
C HIS A 186 19.03 -14.63 -13.33
N PRO A 187 19.61 -14.41 -12.13
CA PRO A 187 19.16 -14.90 -10.82
C PRO A 187 17.81 -14.29 -10.35
N PRO A 188 17.06 -14.97 -9.46
CA PRO A 188 15.80 -14.45 -8.90
C PRO A 188 15.99 -13.12 -8.15
N ARG A 189 15.13 -12.13 -8.44
CA ARG A 189 15.20 -10.80 -7.83
C ARG A 189 14.25 -10.62 -6.64
N ARG A 190 13.03 -11.15 -6.73
CA ARG A 190 11.99 -10.97 -5.70
C ARG A 190 12.40 -11.50 -4.32
N PRO A 191 12.99 -12.71 -4.16
CA PRO A 191 13.43 -13.15 -2.84
C PRO A 191 14.52 -12.26 -2.22
N VAL A 192 15.39 -11.67 -3.06
CA VAL A 192 16.43 -10.74 -2.60
C VAL A 192 15.82 -9.40 -2.17
N GLN A 193 14.83 -8.89 -2.91
CA GLN A 193 14.10 -7.67 -2.57
C GLN A 193 13.31 -7.85 -1.27
N LEU A 194 12.57 -8.96 -1.13
CA LEU A 194 11.83 -9.28 0.09
C LEU A 194 12.75 -9.41 1.30
N ARG A 195 13.91 -10.06 1.14
CA ARG A 195 14.91 -10.19 2.21
C ARG A 195 15.48 -8.85 2.65
N LEU A 196 15.69 -7.93 1.72
CA LEU A 196 16.11 -6.57 2.04
C LEU A 196 14.99 -5.82 2.79
N ALA A 197 13.75 -5.85 2.29
CA ALA A 197 12.62 -5.24 2.99
C ALA A 197 12.43 -5.81 4.40
N SER A 198 12.53 -7.13 4.55
CA SER A 198 12.41 -7.81 5.85
C SER A 198 13.50 -7.40 6.83
N SER A 199 14.71 -7.09 6.35
CA SER A 199 15.77 -6.59 7.23
C SER A 199 15.37 -5.27 7.91
N PHE A 200 14.69 -4.36 7.21
CA PHE A 200 14.14 -3.15 7.81
C PHE A 200 12.93 -3.42 8.71
N MET A 201 12.13 -4.46 8.41
CA MET A 201 11.05 -4.91 9.31
C MET A 201 11.59 -5.43 10.65
N HIS A 202 12.77 -6.05 10.67
CA HIS A 202 13.41 -6.59 11.88
C HIS A 202 14.44 -5.65 12.52
N ALA A 203 14.56 -4.40 12.04
CA ALA A 203 15.60 -3.44 12.45
C ALA A 203 17.05 -3.96 12.30
N SER A 204 17.29 -4.79 11.28
CA SER A 204 18.60 -5.32 10.92
C SER A 204 19.02 -4.86 9.52
N GLY A 205 18.48 -3.72 9.05
CA GLY A 205 18.82 -3.14 7.76
C GLY A 205 20.25 -2.60 7.71
N PRO A 206 20.80 -2.27 6.53
CA PRO A 206 22.14 -1.73 6.42
C PRO A 206 22.33 -0.43 7.21
N GLU A 207 23.17 -0.47 8.23
CA GLU A 207 23.59 0.69 9.02
C GLU A 207 24.88 1.28 8.43
N ASP A 208 24.89 2.59 8.22
CA ASP A 208 26.09 3.33 7.83
C ASP A 208 26.21 4.58 8.71
N GLU A 209 27.44 4.88 9.12
CA GLU A 209 27.73 6.10 9.88
C GLU A 209 27.26 7.35 9.12
N GLY A 210 26.46 8.19 9.79
CA GLY A 210 25.91 9.42 9.23
C GLY A 210 24.62 9.26 8.41
N MET A 211 24.03 8.06 8.33
CA MET A 211 22.75 7.83 7.65
C MET A 211 21.58 7.76 8.63
N TYR A 212 20.37 8.06 8.13
CA TYR A 212 19.15 7.86 8.90
C TYR A 212 18.95 6.38 9.15
N THR A 213 19.02 5.98 10.41
CA THR A 213 18.68 4.63 10.86
C THR A 213 17.26 4.66 11.41
N PRO A 214 16.30 3.97 10.77
CA PRO A 214 14.94 3.89 11.29
C PRO A 214 14.94 3.27 12.70
N PRO A 215 14.04 3.70 13.60
CA PRO A 215 13.95 3.12 14.94
C PRO A 215 13.60 1.64 14.91
N THR A 216 13.84 0.92 16.01
CA THR A 216 13.43 -0.49 16.11
C THR A 216 11.92 -0.60 16.22
N PRO A 217 11.23 -1.34 15.34
CA PRO A 217 9.79 -1.52 15.42
C PRO A 217 9.45 -2.61 16.45
N HIS A 218 8.31 -2.44 17.12
CA HIS A 218 7.70 -3.47 17.97
C HIS A 218 7.07 -4.58 17.11
N ALA A 219 6.49 -4.19 15.98
CA ALA A 219 5.92 -5.09 15.00
C ALA A 219 6.03 -4.49 13.60
N ALA A 220 5.93 -5.33 12.58
CA ALA A 220 5.92 -4.87 11.20
C ALA A 220 4.94 -5.65 10.33
N ILE A 221 4.31 -4.96 9.39
CA ILE A 221 3.46 -5.53 8.34
C ILE A 221 3.95 -5.04 6.98
N LEU A 222 4.16 -5.96 6.05
CA LEU A 222 4.49 -5.72 4.66
C LEU A 222 3.33 -6.20 3.79
N ALA A 223 2.89 -5.39 2.86
CA ALA A 223 1.87 -5.78 1.90
C ALA A 223 2.09 -5.11 0.55
N GLY A 224 1.48 -5.69 -0.49
CA GLY A 224 1.59 -5.20 -1.85
C GLY A 224 1.55 -6.33 -2.86
N ASP A 225 1.74 -5.95 -4.11
CA ASP A 225 1.98 -6.88 -5.21
C ASP A 225 3.41 -7.44 -5.12
N LEU A 226 3.52 -8.65 -4.58
CA LEU A 226 4.78 -9.33 -4.44
C LEU A 226 5.15 -10.12 -5.69
N ASN A 227 4.30 -10.15 -6.72
CA ASN A 227 4.48 -10.95 -7.93
C ASN A 227 4.89 -12.40 -7.62
N ALA A 228 4.32 -12.96 -6.55
CA ALA A 228 4.80 -14.19 -5.91
C ALA A 228 4.27 -15.48 -6.57
N PHE A 229 4.53 -15.62 -7.86
CA PHE A 229 4.04 -16.74 -8.68
C PHE A 229 5.12 -17.76 -9.08
N ALA A 230 6.40 -17.48 -8.87
CA ALA A 230 7.47 -18.43 -9.16
C ALA A 230 7.76 -19.34 -7.95
N PRO A 231 8.32 -20.54 -8.15
CA PRO A 231 8.61 -21.48 -7.06
C PRO A 231 9.44 -20.88 -5.92
N GLU A 232 10.41 -20.04 -6.24
CA GLU A 232 11.30 -19.38 -5.27
C GLU A 232 10.57 -18.36 -4.39
N ASP A 233 9.42 -17.85 -4.83
CA ASP A 233 8.60 -16.91 -4.06
C ASP A 233 7.80 -17.61 -2.96
N GLY A 234 7.64 -18.94 -3.05
CA GLY A 234 6.89 -19.74 -2.08
C GLY A 234 7.57 -19.83 -0.72
N SER A 235 8.89 -20.07 -0.69
CA SER A 235 9.66 -20.17 0.56
C SER A 235 10.18 -18.82 1.08
N ALA A 236 10.19 -17.79 0.22
CA ALA A 236 10.81 -16.51 0.55
C ALA A 236 10.27 -15.84 1.84
N PRO A 237 8.95 -15.85 2.15
CA PRO A 237 8.45 -15.30 3.41
C PRO A 237 9.03 -16.01 4.65
N GLU A 238 9.05 -17.35 4.66
CA GLU A 238 9.57 -18.15 5.77
C GLU A 238 11.07 -17.92 5.97
N GLU A 239 11.85 -17.89 4.87
CA GLU A 239 13.28 -17.57 4.89
C GLU A 239 13.58 -16.17 5.44
N CYS A 240 12.62 -15.25 5.34
CA CYS A 240 12.70 -13.89 5.89
C CYS A 240 12.13 -13.79 7.32
N SER A 241 11.74 -14.91 7.93
CA SER A 241 11.07 -14.96 9.23
C SER A 241 9.79 -14.10 9.27
N LEU A 242 9.04 -14.10 8.17
CA LEU A 242 7.76 -13.42 8.03
C LEU A 242 6.62 -14.44 8.00
N ARG A 243 5.55 -14.14 8.74
CA ARG A 243 4.30 -14.91 8.71
C ARG A 243 3.42 -14.40 7.58
N ASP A 244 2.84 -15.30 6.80
CA ASP A 244 1.87 -14.97 5.77
C ASP A 244 0.45 -14.97 6.36
N ALA A 245 -0.24 -13.83 6.33
CA ALA A 245 -1.56 -13.69 6.93
C ALA A 245 -2.59 -14.67 6.34
N PHE A 246 -2.53 -14.94 5.03
CA PHE A 246 -3.46 -15.86 4.39
C PHE A 246 -3.26 -17.29 4.91
N LEU A 247 -2.00 -17.74 5.00
CA LEU A 247 -1.68 -19.09 5.46
C LEU A 247 -1.91 -19.26 6.96
N VAL A 248 -1.57 -18.26 7.77
CA VAL A 248 -1.84 -18.28 9.23
C VAL A 248 -3.32 -18.37 9.52
N LEU A 249 -4.16 -17.72 8.71
CA LEU A 249 -5.62 -17.76 8.85
C LEU A 249 -6.25 -19.04 8.26
N GLY A 250 -5.44 -20.04 7.89
CA GLY A 250 -5.90 -21.34 7.40
C GLY A 250 -6.14 -21.41 5.89
N GLY A 251 -5.77 -20.36 5.15
CA GLY A 251 -5.74 -20.37 3.69
C GLY A 251 -4.71 -21.37 3.15
N ARG A 252 -4.92 -21.82 1.91
CA ARG A 252 -4.06 -22.80 1.24
C ARG A 252 -3.43 -22.20 -0.01
N GLU A 253 -2.11 -22.21 -0.10
CA GLU A 253 -1.41 -21.72 -1.29
C GLU A 253 -1.87 -22.47 -2.56
N GLY A 254 -2.12 -21.72 -3.64
CA GLY A 254 -2.52 -22.26 -4.94
C GLY A 254 -4.01 -22.64 -5.05
N SER A 255 -4.83 -22.34 -4.06
CA SER A 255 -6.29 -22.48 -4.17
C SER A 255 -6.94 -21.27 -4.86
N GLU A 256 -8.15 -21.42 -5.37
CA GLU A 256 -8.86 -20.35 -6.07
C GLU A 256 -9.15 -19.14 -5.16
N GLU A 257 -9.43 -19.37 -3.88
CA GLU A 257 -9.59 -18.29 -2.89
C GLU A 257 -8.30 -17.52 -2.62
N SER A 258 -7.14 -18.12 -2.93
CA SER A 258 -5.83 -17.50 -2.75
C SER A 258 -5.51 -16.50 -3.86
N PHE A 259 -6.07 -16.67 -5.06
CA PHE A 259 -5.70 -15.89 -6.23
C PHE A 259 -6.12 -14.43 -6.12
N THR A 260 -5.20 -13.54 -6.46
CA THR A 260 -5.40 -12.09 -6.52
C THR A 260 -5.16 -11.53 -7.93
N TRP A 261 -4.67 -12.35 -8.85
CA TRP A 261 -4.48 -11.97 -10.25
C TRP A 261 -4.98 -13.05 -11.20
N GLY A 262 -5.47 -12.61 -12.36
CA GLY A 262 -5.92 -13.46 -13.48
C GLY A 262 -7.43 -13.63 -13.59
N GLN A 263 -8.21 -13.14 -12.62
CA GLN A 263 -9.67 -13.16 -12.68
C GLN A 263 -10.24 -12.03 -13.53
N GLN A 264 -9.61 -10.84 -13.50
CA GLN A 264 -10.08 -9.60 -14.12
C GLN A 264 -9.22 -9.22 -15.32
N VAL A 265 -8.85 -10.21 -16.13
CA VAL A 265 -8.06 -10.05 -17.36
C VAL A 265 -8.80 -10.66 -18.55
N PRO A 266 -8.47 -10.24 -19.78
CA PRO A 266 -8.99 -10.89 -20.99
C PRO A 266 -8.70 -12.40 -21.01
N ASP A 267 -9.61 -13.18 -21.59
CA ASP A 267 -9.54 -14.64 -21.62
C ASP A 267 -8.21 -15.17 -22.15
N TRP A 268 -7.68 -14.57 -23.23
CA TRP A 268 -6.40 -14.97 -23.82
C TRP A 268 -5.22 -14.83 -22.85
N MET A 269 -5.28 -13.85 -21.95
CA MET A 269 -4.23 -13.60 -20.95
C MET A 269 -4.34 -14.61 -19.82
N ARG A 270 -5.56 -14.86 -19.33
CA ARG A 270 -5.83 -15.91 -18.32
C ARG A 270 -5.46 -17.29 -18.83
N GLU A 271 -5.76 -17.63 -20.08
CA GLU A 271 -5.39 -18.91 -20.71
C GLU A 271 -3.87 -19.09 -20.82
N ARG A 272 -3.14 -17.99 -21.08
CA ARG A 272 -1.69 -18.02 -21.25
C ARG A 272 -0.92 -18.10 -19.93
N PHE A 273 -1.37 -17.37 -18.91
CA PHE A 273 -0.60 -17.19 -17.66
C PHE A 273 -1.25 -17.85 -16.44
N GLY A 274 -2.54 -18.22 -16.52
CA GLY A 274 -3.30 -18.75 -15.39
C GLY A 274 -3.67 -17.68 -14.36
N CYS A 275 -4.22 -18.13 -13.23
CA CYS A 275 -4.45 -17.28 -12.07
C CYS A 275 -3.35 -17.53 -11.02
N SER A 276 -3.04 -16.52 -10.21
CA SER A 276 -2.03 -16.65 -9.16
C SER A 276 -2.28 -15.72 -7.97
N ARG A 277 -1.63 -16.02 -6.84
CA ARG A 277 -1.61 -15.15 -5.66
C ARG A 277 -0.38 -14.25 -5.70
N MET A 278 -0.49 -13.13 -6.42
CA MET A 278 0.60 -12.18 -6.56
C MET A 278 0.72 -11.27 -5.33
N ASP A 279 -0.43 -10.85 -4.79
CA ASP A 279 -0.53 -9.95 -3.66
C ASP A 279 -0.51 -10.73 -2.35
N LYS A 280 0.29 -10.26 -1.39
CA LYS A 280 0.42 -10.90 -0.07
C LYS A 280 0.42 -9.86 1.04
N VAL A 281 0.05 -10.31 2.24
CA VAL A 281 0.25 -9.56 3.49
C VAL A 281 1.08 -10.40 4.44
N LEU A 282 2.29 -9.93 4.71
CA LEU A 282 3.31 -10.59 5.52
C LEU A 282 3.57 -9.78 6.79
N TYR A 283 3.89 -10.42 7.90
CA TYR A 283 4.10 -9.72 9.17
C TYR A 283 5.05 -10.42 10.14
N CYS A 284 5.65 -9.66 11.04
CA CYS A 284 6.51 -10.14 12.13
C CYS A 284 6.36 -9.28 13.40
N GLY A 285 6.95 -9.74 14.50
CA GLY A 285 6.89 -9.05 15.80
C GLY A 285 5.52 -9.13 16.48
N GLY A 286 5.24 -8.15 17.34
CA GLY A 286 4.06 -8.10 18.21
C GLY A 286 2.75 -7.73 17.50
N VAL A 287 2.40 -8.42 16.42
CA VAL A 287 1.15 -8.23 15.68
C VAL A 287 0.58 -9.58 15.24
N GLU A 288 -0.74 -9.69 15.14
CA GLU A 288 -1.46 -10.87 14.66
C GLU A 288 -2.52 -10.51 13.64
N ALA A 289 -2.56 -11.26 12.53
CA ALA A 289 -3.67 -11.20 11.60
C ALA A 289 -4.93 -11.81 12.23
N LYS A 290 -6.05 -11.09 12.16
CA LYS A 290 -7.37 -11.54 12.66
C LYS A 290 -8.33 -11.87 11.54
N SER A 291 -8.23 -11.14 10.43
CA SER A 291 -8.98 -11.43 9.21
C SER A 291 -8.18 -11.00 7.98
N LEU A 292 -8.49 -11.63 6.86
CA LEU A 292 -7.99 -11.25 5.54
C LEU A 292 -9.08 -11.61 4.53
N ARG A 293 -9.44 -10.67 3.66
CA ARG A 293 -10.40 -10.87 2.58
C ARG A 293 -9.93 -10.22 1.29
N ARG A 294 -10.40 -10.74 0.16
CA ARG A 294 -10.27 -10.08 -1.15
C ARG A 294 -11.26 -8.94 -1.26
N ILE A 295 -10.89 -7.92 -2.01
CA ILE A 295 -11.73 -6.76 -2.35
C ILE A 295 -11.57 -6.44 -3.84
N GLY A 296 -12.43 -5.58 -4.37
CA GLY A 296 -12.32 -5.08 -5.74
C GLY A 296 -12.81 -6.04 -6.83
N GLU A 297 -13.38 -7.19 -6.45
CA GLU A 297 -13.91 -8.17 -7.40
C GLU A 297 -15.11 -7.62 -8.18
N GLY A 298 -15.01 -7.67 -9.51
CA GLY A 298 -16.04 -7.23 -10.45
C GLY A 298 -16.21 -5.70 -10.52
N VAL A 299 -15.30 -4.91 -9.96
CA VAL A 299 -15.41 -3.46 -10.02
C VAL A 299 -15.01 -2.98 -11.42
N THR A 300 -15.95 -2.33 -12.10
CA THR A 300 -15.80 -1.82 -13.47
C THR A 300 -16.15 -0.34 -13.55
N VAL A 301 -15.68 0.31 -14.62
CA VAL A 301 -16.11 1.64 -15.05
C VAL A 301 -16.70 1.54 -16.45
N THR A 302 -17.87 2.16 -16.64
CA THR A 302 -18.48 2.27 -17.98
C THR A 302 -17.88 3.47 -18.69
N VAL A 303 -17.25 3.25 -19.84
CA VAL A 303 -16.69 4.31 -20.68
C VAL A 303 -17.46 4.40 -21.98
N THR A 304 -17.80 5.63 -22.35
CA THR A 304 -18.52 5.94 -23.59
C THR A 304 -17.51 6.41 -24.64
N PHE A 305 -17.39 5.66 -25.73
CA PHE A 305 -16.62 6.09 -26.89
C PHE A 305 -17.55 6.78 -27.88
N GLN A 306 -17.13 7.96 -28.35
CA GLN A 306 -17.77 8.62 -29.47
C GLN A 306 -17.27 7.94 -30.75
N GLY A 307 -18.18 7.36 -31.54
CA GLY A 307 -17.84 6.79 -32.84
C GLY A 307 -17.16 7.81 -33.75
N ASP A 308 -16.23 7.34 -34.58
CA ASP A 308 -15.59 8.16 -35.62
C ASP A 308 -16.70 8.78 -36.49
N GLN A 309 -16.61 10.09 -36.76
CA GLN A 309 -17.66 10.86 -37.45
C GLN A 309 -17.86 10.35 -38.89
N SER A 310 -18.57 9.24 -39.08
CA SER A 310 -19.21 8.90 -40.34
C SER A 310 -20.57 9.60 -40.40
N GLU A 311 -20.87 10.18 -41.55
CA GLU A 311 -21.97 11.10 -41.88
C GLU A 311 -23.41 10.54 -41.69
N SER A 312 -23.74 9.99 -40.52
CA SER A 312 -25.11 9.64 -40.13
C SER A 312 -25.52 10.43 -38.88
N GLU A 313 -26.70 11.02 -38.90
CA GLU A 313 -27.28 11.88 -37.84
C GLU A 313 -27.64 11.12 -36.54
N ASP A 314 -27.23 9.86 -36.42
CA ASP A 314 -27.37 9.05 -35.21
C ASP A 314 -25.99 8.93 -34.55
N GLU A 315 -25.78 9.62 -33.43
CA GLU A 315 -24.58 9.49 -32.59
C GLU A 315 -24.53 8.07 -32.01
N ASP A 316 -23.83 7.15 -32.69
CA ASP A 316 -23.64 5.79 -32.22
C ASP A 316 -22.57 5.78 -31.10
N PHE A 317 -23.02 5.98 -29.86
CA PHE A 317 -22.21 5.83 -28.68
C PHE A 317 -22.04 4.35 -28.34
N SER A 318 -20.80 3.86 -28.31
CA SER A 318 -20.52 2.54 -27.75
C SER A 318 -20.13 2.68 -26.28
N HIS A 319 -20.72 1.85 -25.43
CA HIS A 319 -20.38 1.75 -24.01
C HIS A 319 -19.59 0.46 -23.79
N GLU A 320 -18.43 0.58 -23.16
CA GLU A 320 -17.62 -0.57 -22.75
C GLU A 320 -17.44 -0.56 -21.23
N GLU A 321 -17.58 -1.73 -20.61
CA GLU A 321 -17.24 -1.92 -19.19
C GLU A 321 -15.79 -2.38 -19.10
N VAL A 322 -14.97 -1.61 -18.38
CA VAL A 322 -13.55 -1.91 -18.18
C VAL A 322 -13.32 -2.13 -16.69
N TRP A 323 -12.69 -3.24 -16.30
CA TRP A 323 -12.29 -3.45 -14.90
C TRP A 323 -11.38 -2.33 -14.43
N VAL A 324 -11.50 -1.92 -13.17
CA VAL A 324 -10.68 -0.84 -12.60
C VAL A 324 -9.20 -1.23 -12.44
N THR A 325 -8.91 -2.53 -12.38
CA THR A 325 -7.56 -3.12 -12.38
C THR A 325 -7.66 -4.63 -12.68
N ASP A 326 -6.58 -5.24 -13.13
CA ASP A 326 -6.45 -6.70 -13.29
C ASP A 326 -6.21 -7.46 -11.97
N HIS A 327 -5.95 -6.74 -10.87
CA HIS A 327 -5.78 -7.31 -9.53
C HIS A 327 -7.05 -7.24 -8.66
N LEU A 328 -7.27 -8.28 -7.87
CA LEU A 328 -8.09 -8.21 -6.66
C LEU A 328 -7.24 -7.66 -5.52
N GLY A 329 -7.77 -6.69 -4.77
CA GLY A 329 -7.10 -6.16 -3.59
C GLY A 329 -7.23 -7.09 -2.39
N LEU A 330 -6.44 -6.84 -1.36
CA LEU A 330 -6.55 -7.52 -0.07
C LEU A 330 -6.86 -6.50 1.04
N GLN A 331 -7.75 -6.87 1.96
CA GLN A 331 -7.99 -6.12 3.18
C GLN A 331 -7.91 -7.05 4.39
N GLY A 332 -7.06 -6.70 5.35
CA GLY A 332 -6.90 -7.44 6.59
C GLY A 332 -7.04 -6.58 7.83
N GLU A 333 -7.46 -7.21 8.92
CA GLU A 333 -7.45 -6.60 10.25
C GLU A 333 -6.38 -7.26 11.10
N PHE A 334 -5.63 -6.43 11.80
CA PHE A 334 -4.47 -6.84 12.58
C PHE A 334 -4.60 -6.34 14.01
N GLU A 335 -4.36 -7.21 14.97
CA GLU A 335 -4.29 -6.87 16.39
C GLU A 335 -2.85 -6.65 16.79
N ILE A 336 -2.61 -5.55 17.50
CA ILE A 336 -1.31 -5.18 18.03
C ILE A 336 -1.20 -5.79 19.42
N LEU A 337 -0.23 -6.67 19.59
CA LEU A 337 0.01 -7.35 20.86
C LEU A 337 0.81 -6.42 21.77
N SER A 338 0.47 -6.37 23.06
CA SER A 338 1.30 -5.69 24.05
C SER A 338 2.69 -6.36 24.11
N SER A 339 3.76 -5.56 24.19
CA SER A 339 5.09 -6.07 24.50
C SER A 339 5.03 -6.85 25.82
N SER A 340 5.38 -8.12 25.81
CA SER A 340 5.47 -8.91 27.05
C SER A 340 6.59 -8.31 27.90
N CYS A 341 6.25 -7.87 29.12
CA CYS A 341 7.21 -7.30 30.06
C CYS A 341 8.27 -8.31 30.51
#